data_AF-A0A645HD06-F1
#
_entry.id   AF-A0A645HD06-F1
#
_cell.length_a   1.000
_cell.length_b   1.000
_cell.length_c   1.000
_cell.angle_alpha   90.00
_cell.angle_beta   90.00
_cell.angle_gamma   90.00
#
_symmetry.space_group_name_H-M   'P 1'
#
loop_
_entity.id
_entity.type
_entity.pdbx_description
1 polymer ?
#
loop_
_entity_poly.entity_id
_entity_poly.type
_entity_poly.pdbx_seq_one_letter_code
_entity_poly.pdbx_strand_id
1 'polypeptide(L)'
;MGAIVLGEMVFFAVFTNHAMYVHYQGLLDIGKIMEQSGAARAIVEIWATLPLSTVVLPVLLLYAFISTATFINGVAYTLAMVTTKGITENDEPSRLNRVVWAVLLGTLAISLLMLGGLKPLQTASVLGGLPMMIVCIIIPISFFKEVNKTGWVMKAPSNKDAE
;
A
#
# COMPACT_ATOMS: atom_id res chain seq x y z
N MET A 1 -15.20 -7.33 3.64
CA MET A 1 -14.40 -6.84 4.78
C MET A 1 -13.88 -7.98 5.67
N GLY A 2 -14.71 -8.93 6.14
CA GLY A 2 -14.27 -9.97 7.09
C GLY A 2 -13.07 -10.84 6.66
N ALA A 3 -13.01 -11.29 5.40
CA ALA A 3 -11.93 -12.15 4.93
C ALA A 3 -10.54 -11.48 4.96
N ILE A 4 -10.46 -10.19 4.63
CA ILE A 4 -9.20 -9.43 4.62
C ILE A 4 -8.66 -9.31 6.06
N VAL A 5 -9.53 -8.92 6.99
CA VAL A 5 -9.18 -8.75 8.41
C VAL A 5 -8.67 -10.06 9.01
N LEU A 6 -9.34 -11.18 8.72
CA LEU A 6 -8.89 -12.50 9.20
C LEU A 6 -7.52 -12.87 8.63
N GLY A 7 -7.27 -12.58 7.36
CA GLY A 7 -5.95 -12.80 6.74
C GLY A 7 -4.84 -12.00 7.43
N GLU A 8 -5.06 -10.71 7.70
CA GLU A 8 -4.11 -9.86 8.40
C GLU A 8 -3.87 -10.31 9.85
N MET A 9 -4.93 -10.72 10.55
CA MET A 9 -4.82 -11.24 11.91
C MET A 9 -3.95 -12.49 11.97
N VAL A 10 -4.15 -13.44 11.04
CA VAL A 10 -3.32 -14.66 10.97
C VAL A 10 -1.86 -14.30 10.65
N PHE A 11 -1.64 -13.38 9.72
CA PHE A 11 -0.30 -12.92 9.37
C PHE A 11 0.45 -12.36 10.60
N PHE A 12 -0.14 -11.40 11.31
CA PHE A 12 0.47 -10.84 12.51
C PHE A 12 0.62 -11.88 13.62
N ALA A 13 -0.39 -12.71 13.84
CA ALA A 13 -0.32 -13.76 14.86
C ALA A 13 0.85 -14.72 14.64
N VAL A 14 1.16 -15.10 13.39
CA VAL A 14 2.27 -16.00 13.10
C VAL A 14 3.62 -15.28 13.14
N PHE A 15 3.80 -14.23 12.33
CA PHE A 15 5.12 -13.61 12.15
C PHE A 15 5.55 -12.77 13.35
N THR A 16 4.63 -12.03 13.99
CA THR A 16 4.95 -11.26 15.18
C THR A 16 5.23 -12.18 16.37
N ASN A 17 4.47 -13.26 16.55
CA ASN A 17 4.76 -14.24 17.61
C ASN A 17 6.13 -14.91 17.42
N HIS A 18 6.50 -15.25 16.17
CA HIS A 18 7.84 -15.79 15.88
C HIS A 18 8.95 -14.79 16.19
N ALA A 19 8.80 -13.52 15.77
CA ALA A 19 9.75 -12.47 16.09
C ALA A 19 9.92 -12.28 17.61
N MET A 20 8.81 -12.31 18.36
CA MET A 20 8.82 -12.23 19.83
C MET A 20 9.48 -13.46 20.47
N TYR A 21 9.24 -14.66 19.94
CA TYR A 21 9.88 -15.89 20.41
C TYR A 21 11.40 -15.81 20.25
N VAL A 22 11.89 -15.40 19.07
CA VAL A 22 13.32 -15.23 18.79
C VAL A 22 13.96 -14.21 19.74
N HIS A 23 13.26 -13.11 20.02
CA HIS A 23 13.72 -12.09 20.96
C HIS A 23 13.79 -12.62 22.41
N TYR A 24 12.72 -13.28 22.88
CA TYR A 24 12.61 -13.77 24.26
C TYR A 24 13.59 -14.90 24.57
N GLN A 25 13.86 -15.78 23.60
CA GLN A 25 14.84 -16.85 23.73
C GLN A 25 16.31 -16.36 23.65
N GLY A 26 16.54 -15.07 23.44
CA GLY A 26 17.88 -14.50 23.32
C GLY A 26 18.64 -14.97 22.07
N LEU A 27 17.93 -15.48 21.06
CA LEU A 27 18.52 -16.01 19.82
C LEU A 27 19.06 -14.89 18.93
N LEU A 28 18.42 -13.72 18.95
CA LEU A 28 18.87 -12.51 18.25
C LEU A 28 18.69 -11.27 19.14
N ASP A 29 19.72 -10.43 19.19
CA ASP A 29 19.62 -9.08 19.73
C ASP A 29 19.07 -8.14 18.63
N ILE A 30 17.75 -8.14 18.50
CA ILE A 30 17.02 -7.35 17.50
C ILE A 30 17.31 -5.85 17.69
N GLY A 31 17.43 -5.38 18.94
CA GLY A 31 17.70 -3.97 19.24
C GLY A 31 19.03 -3.51 18.66
N LYS A 32 20.10 -4.30 18.89
CA LYS A 32 21.43 -4.03 18.33
C LYS A 32 21.45 -4.11 16.81
N ILE A 33 20.78 -5.10 16.21
CA ILE A 33 20.70 -5.22 14.74
C ILE A 33 19.98 -4.01 14.13
N MET A 34 18.90 -3.55 14.77
CA MET A 34 18.17 -2.37 14.30
C MET A 34 19.01 -1.10 14.38
N GLU A 35 19.80 -0.91 15.43
CA GLU A 35 20.71 0.23 15.57
C GLU A 35 21.83 0.22 14.52
N GLN A 36 22.41 -0.95 14.26
CA GLN A 36 23.58 -1.08 13.39
C GLN A 36 23.22 -1.17 11.90
N SER A 37 22.13 -1.87 11.56
CA SER A 37 21.80 -2.28 10.20
C SER A 37 20.37 -1.93 9.77
N GLY A 38 19.58 -1.33 10.65
CA GLY A 38 18.21 -0.89 10.36
C GLY A 38 17.15 -1.98 10.41
N ALA A 39 15.88 -1.53 10.36
CA ALA A 39 14.71 -2.40 10.52
C ALA A 39 14.58 -3.47 9.42
N ALA A 40 14.93 -3.14 8.18
CA ALA A 40 14.85 -4.08 7.07
C ALA A 40 15.79 -5.29 7.28
N ARG A 41 17.01 -5.05 7.79
CA ARG A 41 17.95 -6.14 8.10
C ARG A 41 17.45 -6.98 9.26
N ALA A 42 16.90 -6.36 10.30
CA ALA A 42 16.33 -7.07 11.44
C ALA A 42 15.24 -8.08 11.02
N ILE A 43 14.34 -7.70 10.10
CA ILE A 43 13.30 -8.61 9.57
C ILE A 43 13.92 -9.81 8.85
N VAL A 44 14.93 -9.58 8.01
CA VAL A 44 15.62 -10.67 7.28
C VAL A 44 16.33 -11.63 8.25
N GLU A 45 16.99 -11.10 9.27
CA GLU A 45 17.64 -11.93 10.30
C GLU A 45 16.63 -12.75 11.10
N ILE A 46 15.48 -12.16 11.47
CA ILE A 46 14.38 -12.89 12.11
C ILE A 46 13.90 -14.03 11.22
N TRP A 47 13.67 -13.81 9.93
CA TRP A 47 13.27 -14.87 9.00
C TRP A 47 14.37 -15.90 8.75
N ALA A 48 15.64 -15.52 8.86
CA ALA A 48 16.76 -16.45 8.74
C ALA A 48 16.80 -17.49 9.87
N THR A 49 16.17 -17.21 11.02
CA THR A 49 16.01 -18.17 12.13
C THR A 49 14.95 -19.25 11.89
N LEU A 50 14.13 -19.13 10.85
CA LEU A 50 13.13 -20.14 10.53
C LEU A 50 13.79 -21.46 10.10
N PRO A 51 13.18 -22.62 10.41
CA PRO A 51 13.62 -23.87 9.82
C PRO A 51 13.49 -23.80 8.30
N LEU A 52 14.48 -24.34 7.58
CA LEU A 52 14.55 -24.27 6.10
C LEU A 52 14.66 -22.83 5.54
N SER A 53 15.29 -21.91 6.27
CA SER A 53 15.47 -20.51 5.85
C SER A 53 16.11 -20.34 4.46
N THR A 54 16.94 -21.28 4.02
CA THR A 54 17.54 -21.31 2.67
C THR A 54 16.50 -21.36 1.55
N VAL A 55 15.31 -21.94 1.79
CA VAL A 55 14.20 -22.01 0.82
C VAL A 55 13.14 -20.95 1.12
N VAL A 56 12.81 -20.77 2.40
CA VAL A 56 11.75 -19.85 2.83
C VAL A 56 12.10 -18.40 2.52
N LEU A 57 13.36 -17.99 2.73
CA LEU A 57 13.77 -16.59 2.56
C LEU A 57 13.68 -16.14 1.08
N PRO A 58 14.21 -16.89 0.08
CA PRO A 58 13.98 -16.57 -1.33
C PRO A 58 12.50 -16.49 -1.73
N VAL A 59 11.67 -17.39 -1.20
CA VAL A 59 10.22 -17.40 -1.49
C VAL A 59 9.55 -16.15 -0.94
N LEU A 60 9.84 -15.75 0.31
CA LEU A 60 9.30 -14.52 0.90
C LEU A 60 9.76 -13.27 0.17
N LEU A 61 11.02 -13.22 -0.26
CA LEU A 61 11.54 -12.11 -1.06
C LEU A 61 10.87 -12.01 -2.43
N LEU A 62 10.67 -13.15 -3.11
CA LEU A 62 9.97 -13.21 -4.39
C LEU A 62 8.51 -12.78 -4.24
N TYR A 63 7.84 -13.25 -3.19
CA TYR A 63 6.48 -12.83 -2.84
C TYR A 63 6.40 -11.32 -2.60
N ALA A 64 7.30 -10.76 -1.79
CA ALA A 64 7.35 -9.33 -1.52
C ALA A 64 7.58 -8.51 -2.80
N PHE A 65 8.45 -8.99 -3.69
CA PHE A 65 8.72 -8.36 -4.98
C PHE A 65 7.47 -8.34 -5.88
N ILE A 66 6.82 -9.49 -6.07
CA ILE A 66 5.61 -9.60 -6.93
C ILE A 66 4.46 -8.79 -6.35
N SER A 67 4.26 -8.83 -5.03
CA SER A 67 3.24 -8.03 -4.34
C SER A 67 3.48 -6.53 -4.53
N THR A 68 4.74 -6.09 -4.42
CA THR A 68 5.11 -4.68 -4.63
C THR A 68 4.90 -4.27 -6.08
N ALA A 69 5.31 -5.09 -7.05
CA ALA A 69 5.13 -4.81 -8.47
C ALA A 69 3.64 -4.68 -8.83
N THR A 70 2.80 -5.59 -8.31
CA THR A 70 1.35 -5.56 -8.52
C THR A 70 0.72 -4.32 -7.87
N PHE A 71 1.16 -3.97 -6.66
CA PHE A 71 0.70 -2.76 -5.97
C PHE A 71 1.04 -1.49 -6.75
N ILE A 72 2.30 -1.31 -7.16
CA ILE A 72 2.73 -0.15 -7.95
C ILE A 72 1.91 -0.05 -9.24
N ASN A 73 1.67 -1.19 -9.90
CA ASN A 73 0.88 -1.24 -11.13
C ASN A 73 -0.58 -0.79 -10.92
N GLY A 74 -1.17 -1.09 -9.77
CA GLY A 74 -2.50 -0.62 -9.38
C GLY A 74 -2.53 0.88 -9.09
N VAL A 75 -1.57 1.39 -8.31
CA VAL A 75 -1.50 2.83 -7.97
C VAL A 75 -1.23 3.67 -9.22
N ALA A 76 -0.29 3.25 -10.08
CA ALA A 76 0.02 3.95 -11.33
C ALA A 76 -1.19 3.97 -12.29
N TYR A 77 -1.98 2.89 -12.32
CA TYR A 77 -3.22 2.85 -13.09
C TYR A 77 -4.25 3.87 -12.58
N THR A 78 -4.51 3.89 -11.27
CA THR A 78 -5.45 4.85 -10.66
C THR A 78 -5.01 6.29 -10.89
N LEU A 79 -3.72 6.59 -10.75
CA LEU A 79 -3.19 7.93 -11.03
C LEU A 79 -3.37 8.30 -12.51
N ALA A 80 -3.07 7.38 -13.42
CA ALA A 80 -3.26 7.63 -14.84
C ALA A 80 -4.74 7.87 -15.20
N MET A 81 -5.68 7.17 -14.55
CA MET A 81 -7.12 7.42 -14.70
C MET A 81 -7.50 8.84 -14.26
N VAL A 82 -7.08 9.24 -13.05
CA VAL A 82 -7.46 10.55 -12.49
C VAL A 82 -6.81 11.72 -13.21
N THR A 83 -5.67 11.52 -13.90
CA THR A 83 -4.96 12.58 -14.62
C THR A 83 -5.22 12.62 -16.11
N THR A 84 -6.05 11.71 -16.65
CA THR A 84 -6.46 11.72 -18.05
C THR A 84 -7.81 12.43 -18.19
N LYS A 85 -7.91 13.41 -19.10
CA LYS A 85 -9.16 14.12 -19.37
C LYS A 85 -10.00 13.37 -20.40
N GLY A 86 -11.32 13.39 -20.24
CA GLY A 86 -12.26 12.85 -21.23
C GLY A 86 -12.29 11.32 -21.31
N ILE A 87 -11.87 10.61 -20.25
CA ILE A 87 -12.08 9.16 -20.14
C ILE A 87 -13.56 8.88 -19.92
N THR A 88 -14.16 8.04 -20.77
CA THR A 88 -15.50 7.47 -20.55
C THR A 88 -15.40 6.16 -19.75
N GLU A 89 -16.53 5.60 -19.29
CA GLU A 89 -16.55 4.38 -18.45
C GLU A 89 -15.80 3.18 -19.04
N ASN A 90 -15.66 3.10 -20.37
CA ASN A 90 -15.00 1.99 -21.06
C ASN A 90 -13.59 2.32 -21.56
N ASP A 91 -13.09 3.53 -21.31
CA ASP A 91 -11.77 3.96 -21.79
C ASP A 91 -10.66 3.62 -20.78
N GLU A 92 -9.57 3.06 -21.30
CA GLU A 92 -8.35 2.88 -20.52
C GLU A 92 -7.44 4.11 -20.64
N PRO A 93 -6.70 4.46 -19.57
CA PRO A 93 -5.75 5.56 -19.63
C PRO A 93 -4.59 5.17 -20.54
N SER A 94 -3.98 6.15 -21.20
CA SER A 94 -2.89 5.87 -22.13
C SER A 94 -1.75 5.10 -21.45
N ARG A 95 -1.22 4.10 -22.15
CA ARG A 95 -0.13 3.25 -21.62
C ARG A 95 1.09 4.07 -21.22
N LEU A 96 1.37 5.15 -21.95
CA LEU A 96 2.48 6.07 -21.64
C LEU A 96 2.22 6.82 -20.33
N ASN A 97 1.00 7.33 -20.08
CA ASN A 97 0.68 8.00 -18.82
C ASN A 97 0.84 7.05 -17.62
N ARG A 98 0.41 5.80 -17.76
CA ARG A 98 0.61 4.76 -16.73
C ARG A 98 2.09 4.50 -16.43
N VAL A 99 2.92 4.39 -17.47
CA VAL A 99 4.37 4.17 -17.31
C VAL A 99 5.04 5.37 -16.64
N VAL A 100 4.67 6.60 -17.02
CA VAL A 100 5.18 7.82 -16.37
C VAL A 100 4.89 7.80 -14.88
N TRP A 101 3.65 7.50 -14.47
CA TRP A 101 3.30 7.40 -13.04
C TRP A 101 4.05 6.28 -12.32
N ALA A 102 4.23 5.11 -12.94
CA ALA A 102 4.99 4.02 -12.35
C ALA A 102 6.46 4.41 -12.11
N VAL A 103 7.09 5.08 -13.07
CA VAL A 103 8.48 5.57 -12.94
C VAL A 103 8.58 6.64 -11.86
N LEU A 104 7.66 7.60 -11.82
CA LEU A 104 7.63 8.64 -10.79
C LEU A 104 7.52 8.05 -9.38
N LEU A 105 6.61 7.09 -9.18
CA LEU A 105 6.45 6.38 -7.90
C LEU A 105 7.72 5.62 -7.50
N GLY A 106 8.35 4.90 -8.44
CA GLY A 106 9.61 4.20 -8.19
C GLY A 106 10.75 5.15 -7.82
N THR A 107 10.85 6.27 -8.53
CA THR A 107 11.87 7.29 -8.29
C THR A 107 11.69 7.92 -6.90
N LEU A 108 10.44 8.24 -6.54
CA LEU A 108 10.09 8.77 -5.22
C LEU A 108 10.42 7.77 -4.11
N ALA A 109 10.14 6.48 -4.30
CA ALA A 109 10.50 5.44 -3.34
C ALA A 109 12.02 5.36 -3.14
N ILE A 110 12.81 5.38 -4.22
CA ILE A 110 14.28 5.39 -4.16
C ILE A 110 14.78 6.66 -3.44
N SER A 111 14.23 7.83 -3.76
CA SER A 111 14.59 9.09 -3.08
C SER A 111 14.35 9.02 -1.58
N LEU A 112 13.22 8.46 -1.13
CA LEU A 112 12.94 8.29 0.30
C LEU A 112 13.90 7.33 0.98
N LEU A 113 14.31 6.25 0.31
CA LEU A 113 15.34 5.34 0.83
C LEU A 113 16.68 6.07 1.02
N MET A 114 17.07 6.93 0.08
CA MET A 114 18.31 7.73 0.18
C MET A 114 18.27 8.79 1.29
N LEU A 115 17.10 9.35 1.60
CA LEU A 115 16.91 10.39 2.63
C LEU A 115 16.95 9.87 4.08
N GLY A 116 17.17 8.57 4.29
CA GLY A 116 17.17 7.95 5.62
C GLY A 116 15.98 7.02 5.88
N GLY A 117 15.26 6.60 4.83
CA GLY A 117 14.30 5.50 4.86
C GLY A 117 13.03 5.81 5.63
N LEU A 118 12.87 5.22 6.81
CA LEU A 118 11.58 5.13 7.49
C LEU A 118 11.05 6.48 7.99
N LYS A 119 11.92 7.36 8.51
CA LYS A 119 11.50 8.67 9.04
C LYS A 119 10.92 9.59 7.94
N PRO A 120 11.61 9.83 6.81
CA PRO A 120 11.04 10.60 5.70
C PRO A 120 9.72 10.01 5.20
N LEU A 121 9.63 8.68 5.08
CA LEU A 121 8.41 7.99 4.64
C LEU A 121 7.23 8.22 5.60
N GLN A 122 7.47 8.12 6.92
CA GLN A 122 6.44 8.40 7.93
C GLN A 122 5.96 9.86 7.86
N THR A 123 6.88 10.82 7.77
CA THR A 123 6.54 12.24 7.64
C THR A 123 5.71 12.52 6.38
N ALA A 124 6.13 12.00 5.23
CA ALA A 124 5.40 12.13 3.98
C ALA A 124 3.99 11.52 4.07
N SER A 125 3.86 10.37 4.73
CA SER A 125 2.57 9.70 4.95
C SER A 125 1.63 10.52 5.84
N VAL A 126 2.14 11.15 6.90
CA VAL A 126 1.34 12.05 7.76
C VAL A 126 0.90 13.28 6.99
N LEU A 127 1.80 13.93 6.26
CA LEU A 127 1.50 15.11 5.47
C LEU A 127 0.48 14.82 4.36
N GLY A 128 0.57 13.67 3.68
CA GLY A 128 -0.39 13.24 2.67
C GLY A 128 -1.72 12.75 3.24
N GLY A 129 -1.70 12.11 4.42
CA GLY A 129 -2.89 11.56 5.06
C GLY A 129 -3.83 12.62 5.64
N LEU A 130 -3.29 13.71 6.18
CA LEU A 130 -4.08 14.80 6.76
C LEU A 130 -5.12 15.42 5.79
N PRO A 131 -4.77 15.87 4.56
CA PRO A 131 -5.76 16.39 3.62
C PRO A 131 -6.74 15.30 3.15
N MET A 132 -6.25 14.07 2.97
CA MET A 132 -7.12 12.94 2.57
C MET A 132 -8.16 12.60 3.64
N MET A 133 -7.84 12.78 4.93
CA MET A 133 -8.80 12.58 6.02
C MET A 133 -10.03 13.48 5.86
N ILE A 134 -9.84 14.74 5.45
CA ILE A 134 -10.95 15.67 5.20
C ILE A 134 -11.84 15.14 4.07
N VAL A 135 -11.25 14.66 2.98
CA VAL A 135 -11.98 14.07 1.85
C VAL A 135 -12.76 12.83 2.28
N CYS A 136 -12.14 11.94 3.07
CA CYS A 136 -12.79 10.74 3.61
C CYS A 136 -13.99 11.04 4.51
N ILE A 137 -14.05 12.21 5.16
CA ILE A 137 -15.22 12.65 5.93
C ILE A 137 -16.30 13.23 5.01
N ILE A 138 -15.91 13.98 3.97
CA ILE A 138 -16.84 14.60 3.03
C ILE A 138 -17.59 13.56 2.19
N ILE A 139 -16.94 12.45 1.80
CA ILE A 139 -17.54 11.38 0.98
C ILE A 139 -18.83 10.81 1.61
N PRO A 140 -18.83 10.26 2.85
CA PRO A 140 -20.04 9.69 3.44
C PRO A 140 -21.11 10.75 3.68
N ILE A 141 -20.75 11.98 4.05
CA ILE A 141 -21.71 13.09 4.20
C ILE A 141 -22.41 13.37 2.86
N SER A 142 -21.64 13.44 1.78
CA SER A 142 -22.16 13.66 0.43
C SER A 142 -23.04 12.50 -0.03
N PHE A 143 -22.62 11.27 0.26
CA PHE A 143 -23.39 10.07 -0.03
C PHE A 143 -24.76 10.08 0.68
N PHE A 144 -24.81 10.29 2.00
CA PHE A 144 -26.08 10.33 2.75
C PHE A 144 -26.97 11.49 2.32
N LYS A 145 -26.36 12.65 1.99
CA LYS A 145 -27.10 13.79 1.44
C LYS A 145 -27.75 13.46 0.10
N GLU A 146 -27.04 12.78 -0.80
CA GLU A 146 -27.54 12.41 -2.12
C GLU A 146 -28.61 11.32 -2.04
N VAL A 147 -28.39 10.33 -1.18
CA VAL A 147 -29.36 9.30 -0.81
C VAL A 147 -30.67 9.90 -0.31
N ASN A 148 -30.60 10.88 0.60
CA ASN A 148 -31.78 11.53 1.16
C ASN A 148 -32.53 12.37 0.13
N LYS A 149 -31.83 12.89 -0.90
CA LYS A 149 -32.45 13.65 -1.99
C LYS A 149 -33.11 12.77 -3.03
N THR A 150 -32.48 11.66 -3.41
CA THR A 150 -32.90 10.80 -4.53
C THR A 150 -33.73 9.61 -4.09
N GLY A 151 -33.81 9.33 -2.78
CA GLY A 151 -34.52 8.17 -2.24
C GLY A 151 -33.97 6.83 -2.76
N TRP A 152 -32.67 6.78 -3.10
CA TRP A 152 -32.01 5.64 -3.77
C TRP A 152 -32.54 5.32 -5.18
N VAL A 153 -33.19 6.26 -5.87
CA VAL A 153 -33.61 6.09 -7.26
C VAL A 153 -32.53 6.63 -8.20
N MET A 154 -31.86 5.73 -8.91
CA MET A 154 -30.90 6.12 -9.95
C MET A 154 -31.66 6.73 -11.14
N LYS A 155 -31.42 8.01 -11.41
CA LYS A 155 -31.94 8.66 -12.61
C LYS A 155 -31.12 8.16 -13.80
N ALA A 156 -31.78 7.66 -14.85
CA ALA A 156 -31.09 7.23 -16.07
C ALA A 156 -30.23 8.39 -16.61
N PRO A 157 -29.01 8.12 -17.11
CA PRO A 157 -28.12 9.17 -17.62
C PRO A 157 -28.86 9.98 -18.68
N SER A 158 -28.80 11.32 -18.57
CA SER A 158 -29.55 12.18 -19.47
C SER A 158 -28.73 12.38 -20.75
N ASN A 159 -29.41 12.48 -21.90
CA ASN A 159 -28.78 12.66 -23.22
C ASN A 159 -27.96 13.96 -23.39
N LYS A 160 -27.79 14.76 -22.32
CA LYS A 160 -26.95 15.96 -22.29
C LYS A 160 -25.54 15.71 -21.74
N ASP A 161 -25.28 14.52 -21.20
CA ASP A 161 -24.00 14.18 -20.58
C ASP A 161 -23.03 13.49 -21.60
N ALA A 162 -23.45 13.39 -22.87
CA ALA A 162 -22.76 12.71 -23.97
C ALA A 162 -22.24 13.67 -25.08
N GLU A 163 -22.35 14.99 -24.87
CA GLU A 163 -21.80 16.06 -25.72
C GLU A 163 -20.66 16.79 -25.00
#